data_AF-A0A920VWP7-F1
#
_entry.id   AF-A0A920VWP7-F1
#
_cell.length_a   1.000
_cell.length_b   1.000
_cell.length_c   1.000
_cell.angle_alpha   90.00
_cell.angle_beta   90.00
_cell.angle_gamma   90.00
#
_symmetry.space_group_name_H-M   'P 1'
#
loop_
_entity.id
_entity.type
_entity.pdbx_description
1 polymer ?
#
loop_
_entity_poly.entity_id
_entity_poly.type
_entity_poly.pdbx_seq_one_letter_code
_entity_poly.pdbx_strand_id
1 'polypeptide(L)'
;MSEIQKIGYYQDSINFILEIQASDGSISWELNKKFDPWDHIESAMALTVAGETKAAMKAFKWLQTNQEKEGGWFSEYKSGVPSKKRMETNFAAYICVGIWHFYLVTKDKGFLEEYFPVLEKAMEFVISMQTDSGDILWALNEKGLN
;
A
#
# COMPACT_ATOMS: atom_id res chain seq x y z
N MET A 1 -4.62 -11.09 31.10
CA MET A 1 -3.67 -10.16 30.44
C MET A 1 -4.21 -9.90 29.05
N SER A 2 -5.07 -8.90 28.93
CA SER A 2 -5.94 -8.66 27.76
C SER A 2 -5.16 -8.05 26.60
N GLU A 3 -5.63 -8.27 25.36
CA GLU A 3 -5.05 -7.79 24.09
C GLU A 3 -4.57 -6.33 24.11
N ILE A 4 -5.21 -5.49 24.92
CA ILE A 4 -4.88 -4.07 25.12
C ILE A 4 -3.44 -3.84 25.64
N GLN A 5 -2.89 -4.76 26.43
CA GLN A 5 -1.50 -4.65 26.93
C GLN A 5 -0.44 -4.86 25.83
N LYS A 6 -0.80 -5.50 24.70
CA LYS A 6 0.16 -5.81 23.63
C LYS A 6 0.40 -4.64 22.67
N ILE A 7 -0.62 -3.83 22.38
CA ILE A 7 -0.46 -2.64 21.53
C ILE A 7 0.42 -1.59 22.23
N GLY A 8 0.33 -1.47 23.55
CA GLY A 8 1.12 -0.49 24.32
C GLY A 8 2.64 -0.63 24.13
N TYR A 9 3.16 -1.84 23.88
CA TYR A 9 4.59 -2.04 23.56
C TYR A 9 5.00 -1.38 22.24
N TYR A 10 4.09 -1.28 21.27
CA TYR A 10 4.33 -0.73 19.94
C TYR A 10 3.94 0.74 19.81
N GLN A 11 3.54 1.40 20.90
CA GLN A 11 2.99 2.77 20.85
C GLN A 11 3.97 3.77 20.24
N ASP A 12 5.27 3.66 20.53
CA ASP A 12 6.28 4.54 19.96
C ASP A 12 6.41 4.36 18.44
N SER A 13 6.31 3.12 17.95
CA SER A 13 6.30 2.83 16.51
C SER A 13 5.05 3.36 15.83
N ILE A 14 3.87 3.22 16.46
CA ILE A 14 2.61 3.76 15.95
C ILE A 14 2.67 5.29 15.87
N ASN A 15 3.16 5.93 16.94
CA ASN A 15 3.34 7.38 16.99
C ASN A 15 4.29 7.88 15.90
N PHE A 16 5.39 7.15 15.65
CA PHE A 16 6.31 7.49 14.58
C PHE A 16 5.65 7.42 13.20
N ILE A 17 4.88 6.37 12.91
CA ILE A 17 4.13 6.26 11.65
C ILE A 17 3.15 7.44 11.50
N LEU A 18 2.45 7.82 12.57
CA LEU A 18 1.55 8.98 12.57
C LEU A 18 2.29 10.30 12.33
N GLU A 19 3.47 10.47 12.92
CA GLU A 19 4.29 11.69 12.78
C GLU A 19 4.80 11.88 11.34
N ILE A 20 5.20 10.80 10.68
CA ILE A 20 5.79 10.85 9.33
C ILE A 20 4.75 10.71 8.21
N GLN A 21 3.48 10.44 8.53
CA GLN A 21 2.39 10.45 7.55
C GLN A 21 2.17 11.89 7.04
N ALA A 22 2.36 12.08 5.74
CA ALA A 22 2.16 13.37 5.10
C ALA A 22 0.67 13.74 4.98
N SER A 23 0.41 15.01 4.66
CA SER A 23 -0.96 15.53 4.51
C SER A 23 -1.74 14.90 3.36
N ASP A 24 -1.05 14.41 2.32
CA ASP A 24 -1.65 13.66 1.21
C ASP A 24 -1.93 12.18 1.55
N GLY A 25 -1.52 11.73 2.73
CA GLY A 25 -1.71 10.37 3.22
C GLY A 25 -0.51 9.45 3.03
N SER A 26 0.51 9.83 2.24
CA SER A 26 1.73 9.03 2.05
C SER A 26 2.50 8.83 3.35
N ILE A 27 3.08 7.65 3.55
CA ILE A 27 3.88 7.31 4.73
C ILE A 27 5.30 7.00 4.25
N SER A 28 6.24 7.86 4.66
CA SER A 28 7.64 7.73 4.32
C SER A 28 8.36 6.72 5.22
N TRP A 29 9.50 6.16 4.82
CA TRP A 29 10.32 5.31 5.71
C TRP A 29 10.85 6.09 6.93
N GLU A 30 11.16 7.36 6.68
CA GLU A 30 11.64 8.35 7.64
C GLU A 30 11.11 9.71 7.20
N LEU A 31 11.06 10.66 8.13
CA LEU A 31 10.60 12.02 7.87
C LEU A 31 11.29 12.62 6.62
N ASN A 32 10.47 12.96 5.62
CA ASN A 32 10.89 13.56 4.34
C ASN A 32 11.85 12.69 3.51
N LYS A 33 11.82 11.36 3.69
CA LYS A 33 12.56 10.41 2.86
C LYS A 33 11.64 9.71 1.87
N LYS A 34 12.18 8.68 1.24
CA LYS A 34 11.47 7.87 0.26
C LYS A 34 10.49 6.92 0.93
N PHE A 35 9.59 6.38 0.12
CA PHE A 35 8.86 5.15 0.40
C PHE A 35 8.60 4.39 -0.88
N ASP A 36 8.10 3.18 -0.72
CA ASP A 36 7.52 2.37 -1.77
C ASP A 36 6.13 1.87 -1.35
N PRO A 37 5.33 1.36 -2.30
CA PRO A 37 3.97 0.91 -2.02
C PRO A 37 3.89 -0.21 -0.99
N TRP A 38 4.89 -1.09 -0.90
CA TRP A 38 4.88 -2.21 0.04
C TRP A 38 4.94 -1.72 1.48
N ASP A 39 5.97 -0.95 1.81
CA ASP A 39 6.18 -0.44 3.18
C ASP A 39 5.05 0.53 3.59
N HIS A 40 4.51 1.26 2.62
CA HIS A 40 3.35 2.13 2.82
C HIS A 40 2.09 1.34 3.17
N ILE A 41 1.83 0.21 2.51
CA ILE A 41 0.74 -0.70 2.84
C ILE A 41 0.93 -1.32 4.22
N GLU A 42 2.15 -1.78 4.56
CA GLU A 42 2.42 -2.36 5.89
C GLU A 42 2.21 -1.34 7.02
N SER A 43 2.59 -0.08 6.77
CA SER A 43 2.32 1.01 7.72
C SER A 43 0.82 1.27 7.88
N ALA A 44 0.04 1.24 6.79
CA ALA A 44 -1.42 1.33 6.85
C ALA A 44 -2.03 0.15 7.63
N MET A 45 -1.51 -1.06 7.45
CA MET A 45 -1.93 -2.24 8.21
C MET A 45 -1.61 -2.11 9.70
N ALA A 46 -0.43 -1.61 10.06
CA ALA A 46 -0.04 -1.35 11.44
C ALA A 46 -0.98 -0.33 12.11
N LEU A 47 -1.27 0.78 11.43
CA LEU A 47 -2.25 1.79 11.90
C LEU A 47 -3.65 1.18 12.08
N THR A 48 -4.05 0.29 11.18
CA THR A 48 -5.34 -0.41 11.28
C THR A 48 -5.41 -1.27 12.54
N VAL A 49 -4.37 -2.07 12.83
CA VAL A 49 -4.29 -2.89 14.06
C VAL A 49 -4.26 -2.02 15.31
N ALA A 50 -3.61 -0.86 15.25
CA ALA A 50 -3.56 0.10 16.34
C ALA A 50 -4.89 0.83 16.61
N GLY A 51 -5.89 0.66 15.74
CA GLY A 51 -7.17 1.39 15.83
C GLY A 51 -7.13 2.79 15.21
N GLU A 52 -6.00 3.21 14.65
CA GLU A 52 -5.79 4.49 13.95
C GLU A 52 -6.39 4.47 12.53
N THR A 53 -7.67 4.09 12.46
CA THR A 53 -8.39 3.76 11.24
C THR A 53 -8.44 4.93 10.25
N LYS A 54 -8.57 6.17 10.75
CA LYS A 54 -8.59 7.37 9.89
C LYS A 54 -7.24 7.60 9.22
N ALA A 55 -6.14 7.35 9.91
CA ALA A 55 -4.80 7.47 9.35
C ALA A 55 -4.53 6.36 8.33
N ALA A 56 -4.95 5.13 8.63
CA ALA A 56 -4.90 4.02 7.67
C ALA A 56 -5.72 4.31 6.39
N MET A 57 -6.95 4.81 6.52
CA MET A 57 -7.78 5.19 5.37
C MET A 57 -7.13 6.27 4.50
N LYS A 58 -6.42 7.25 5.09
CA LYS A 58 -5.64 8.23 4.31
C LYS A 58 -4.51 7.58 3.52
N ALA A 59 -3.81 6.61 4.11
CA ALA A 59 -2.75 5.89 3.43
C ALA A 59 -3.27 5.08 2.24
N PHE A 60 -4.39 4.36 2.41
CA PHE A 60 -5.04 3.68 1.29
C PHE A 60 -5.58 4.66 0.24
N LYS A 61 -6.09 5.82 0.67
CA LYS A 61 -6.57 6.84 -0.27
C LYS A 61 -5.46 7.32 -1.18
N TRP A 62 -4.25 7.50 -0.64
CA TRP A 62 -3.08 7.83 -1.44
C TRP A 62 -2.81 6.79 -2.52
N LEU A 63 -2.92 5.49 -2.20
CA LEU A 63 -2.75 4.41 -3.19
C LEU A 63 -3.83 4.49 -4.28
N GLN A 64 -5.09 4.66 -3.90
CA GLN A 64 -6.19 4.81 -4.86
C GLN A 64 -5.97 6.02 -5.79
N THR A 65 -5.51 7.16 -5.27
CA THR A 65 -5.33 8.37 -6.09
C THR A 65 -4.06 8.37 -6.94
N ASN A 66 -3.08 7.53 -6.62
CA ASN A 66 -1.78 7.46 -7.30
C ASN A 66 -1.57 6.13 -8.03
N GLN A 67 -2.62 5.34 -8.26
CA GLN A 67 -2.53 4.12 -9.07
C GLN A 67 -2.31 4.50 -10.54
N GLU A 68 -1.22 3.99 -11.13
CA GLU A 68 -0.87 4.26 -12.52
C GLU A 68 -1.88 3.63 -13.49
N LYS A 69 -1.85 4.08 -14.75
CA LYS A 69 -2.77 3.57 -15.78
C LYS A 69 -2.63 2.06 -15.99
N GLU A 70 -1.43 1.52 -15.82
CA GLU A 70 -1.12 0.10 -15.93
C GLU A 70 -1.71 -0.72 -14.79
N GLY A 71 -2.04 -0.10 -13.64
CA GLY A 71 -2.63 -0.76 -12.47
C GLY A 71 -1.70 -0.94 -11.28
N GLY A 72 -0.40 -0.68 -11.46
CA GLY A 72 0.59 -0.67 -10.39
C GLY A 72 0.88 0.71 -9.81
N TRP A 73 1.95 0.75 -9.02
CA TRP A 73 2.57 1.96 -8.48
C TRP A 73 4.07 1.89 -8.74
N PHE A 74 4.72 3.04 -8.79
CA PHE A 74 6.16 3.09 -8.97
C PHE A 74 6.91 2.57 -7.74
N SER A 75 8.09 2.01 -7.97
CA SER A 75 8.90 1.33 -6.96
C SER A 75 9.50 2.26 -5.90
N GLU A 76 9.49 3.57 -6.14
CA GLU A 76 10.03 4.55 -5.19
C GLU A 76 9.41 5.93 -5.43
N TYR A 77 8.96 6.56 -4.35
CA TYR A 77 8.47 7.94 -4.29
C TYR A 77 9.27 8.74 -3.27
N LYS A 78 9.44 10.05 -3.51
CA LYS A 78 10.00 11.03 -2.58
C LYS A 78 9.13 12.28 -2.58
N SER A 79 8.66 12.70 -1.41
CA SER A 79 7.77 13.86 -1.28
C SER A 79 6.57 13.80 -2.23
N GLY A 80 5.95 12.62 -2.37
CA GLY A 80 4.81 12.38 -3.27
C GLY A 80 5.16 12.25 -4.75
N VAL A 81 6.42 12.40 -5.15
CA VAL A 81 6.85 12.35 -6.56
C VAL A 81 7.62 11.06 -6.85
N PRO A 82 7.34 10.34 -7.95
CA PRO A 82 8.10 9.15 -8.32
C PRO A 82 9.58 9.44 -8.55
N SER A 83 10.47 8.77 -7.82
CA SER A 83 11.93 8.83 -8.03
C SER A 83 12.46 7.64 -8.83
N LYS A 84 11.76 6.51 -8.85
CA LYS A 84 12.08 5.35 -9.69
C LYS A 84 10.83 4.75 -10.33
N LYS A 85 10.72 4.89 -11.66
CA LYS A 85 9.52 4.54 -12.43
C LYS A 85 9.48 3.08 -12.92
N ARG A 86 9.95 2.16 -12.08
CA ARG A 86 9.72 0.72 -12.24
C ARG A 86 8.42 0.35 -11.51
N MET A 87 7.57 -0.47 -12.07
CA MET A 87 6.40 -1.02 -11.38
C MET A 87 6.62 -2.51 -11.14
N GLU A 88 6.40 -2.98 -9.91
CA GLU A 88 6.67 -4.36 -9.52
C GLU A 88 5.36 -5.10 -9.25
N THR A 89 5.23 -6.31 -9.77
CA THR A 89 3.98 -7.09 -9.70
C THR A 89 3.63 -7.48 -8.27
N ASN A 90 4.63 -7.74 -7.43
CA ASN A 90 4.43 -7.98 -6.00
C ASN A 90 3.85 -6.75 -5.28
N PHE A 91 4.31 -5.53 -5.59
CA PHE A 91 3.77 -4.30 -4.99
C PHE A 91 2.32 -4.08 -5.40
N ALA A 92 2.03 -4.29 -6.69
CA ALA A 92 0.66 -4.19 -7.19
C ALA A 92 -0.27 -5.22 -6.55
N ALA A 93 0.15 -6.48 -6.42
CA ALA A 93 -0.66 -7.52 -5.77
C ALA A 93 -0.90 -7.22 -4.29
N TYR A 94 0.07 -6.62 -3.59
CA TYR A 94 0.04 -6.49 -2.13
C TYR A 94 -1.07 -5.56 -1.61
N ILE A 95 -1.58 -4.63 -2.42
CA ILE A 95 -2.75 -3.83 -2.05
C ILE A 95 -3.99 -4.69 -1.75
N CYS A 96 -4.13 -5.83 -2.43
CA CYS A 96 -5.21 -6.77 -2.16
C CYS A 96 -5.11 -7.31 -0.73
N VAL A 97 -3.90 -7.61 -0.26
CA VAL A 97 -3.63 -8.05 1.11
C VAL A 97 -3.95 -6.93 2.10
N GLY A 98 -3.51 -5.71 1.81
CA GLY A 98 -3.76 -4.54 2.66
C GLY A 98 -5.25 -4.24 2.86
N ILE A 99 -6.02 -4.19 1.76
CA ILE A 99 -7.47 -3.93 1.81
C ILE A 99 -8.23 -5.10 2.45
N TRP A 100 -7.85 -6.34 2.14
CA TRP A 100 -8.46 -7.51 2.79
C TRP A 100 -8.19 -7.52 4.30
N HIS A 101 -6.96 -7.22 4.71
CA HIS A 101 -6.58 -7.06 6.11
C HIS A 101 -7.40 -5.95 6.78
N PHE A 102 -7.55 -4.80 6.13
CA PHE A 102 -8.39 -3.72 6.64
C PHE A 102 -9.82 -4.18 6.90
N TYR A 103 -10.44 -4.83 5.92
CA TYR A 103 -11.77 -5.42 6.08
C TYR A 103 -11.84 -6.43 7.22
N LEU A 104 -10.84 -7.31 7.37
CA LEU A 104 -10.85 -8.31 8.43
C LEU A 104 -10.82 -7.69 9.82
N VAL A 105 -10.11 -6.57 10.01
CA VAL A 105 -10.02 -5.85 11.29
C VAL A 105 -11.28 -5.01 11.55
N THR A 106 -11.74 -4.23 10.57
CA THR A 106 -12.81 -3.24 10.77
C THR A 106 -14.21 -3.76 10.48
N LYS A 107 -14.32 -4.84 9.69
CA LYS A 107 -15.55 -5.36 9.07
C LYS A 107 -16.26 -4.35 8.17
N ASP A 108 -15.57 -3.30 7.73
CA ASP A 108 -16.10 -2.29 6.83
C ASP A 108 -16.19 -2.83 5.39
N LYS A 109 -17.35 -3.37 5.04
CA LYS A 109 -17.63 -3.86 3.69
C LYS A 109 -17.70 -2.71 2.66
N GLY A 110 -18.15 -1.52 3.08
CA GLY A 110 -18.26 -0.37 2.19
C GLY A 110 -16.88 0.07 1.68
N PHE A 111 -15.88 0.07 2.57
CA PHE A 111 -14.50 0.33 2.18
C PHE A 111 -13.95 -0.71 1.20
N LEU A 112 -14.23 -2.00 1.42
CA LEU A 112 -13.83 -3.06 0.48
C LEU A 112 -14.46 -2.87 -0.90
N GLU A 113 -15.76 -2.54 -0.96
CA GLU A 113 -16.49 -2.26 -2.20
C GLU A 113 -15.95 -1.01 -2.91
N GLU A 114 -15.61 0.05 -2.17
CA GLU A 114 -15.00 1.26 -2.72
C GLU A 114 -13.65 0.96 -3.40
N TYR A 115 -12.85 0.05 -2.84
CA TYR A 115 -11.52 -0.29 -3.35
C TYR A 115 -11.53 -1.39 -4.40
N PHE A 116 -12.66 -2.07 -4.62
CA PHE A 116 -12.74 -3.16 -5.60
C PHE A 116 -12.18 -2.79 -6.99
N PRO A 117 -12.48 -1.60 -7.57
CA PRO A 117 -11.88 -1.20 -8.86
C PRO A 117 -10.35 -1.03 -8.81
N VAL A 118 -9.79 -0.62 -7.67
CA VAL A 118 -8.33 -0.51 -7.48
C VAL A 118 -7.70 -1.90 -7.48
N LEU A 119 -8.33 -2.84 -6.75
CA LEU A 119 -7.87 -4.22 -6.65
C LEU A 119 -7.96 -4.95 -7.99
N GLU A 120 -9.07 -4.78 -8.71
CA GLU A 120 -9.28 -5.35 -10.03
C GLU A 120 -8.18 -4.92 -10.99
N LYS A 121 -7.93 -3.61 -11.10
CA LYS A 121 -6.90 -3.06 -11.98
C LYS A 121 -5.48 -3.50 -11.58
N ALA A 122 -5.21 -3.63 -10.27
CA ALA A 122 -3.93 -4.15 -9.80
C ALA A 122 -3.73 -5.63 -10.16
N MET A 123 -4.79 -6.44 -10.11
CA MET A 123 -4.73 -7.84 -10.53
C MET A 123 -4.69 -8.00 -12.04
N GLU A 124 -5.38 -7.15 -12.81
CA GLU A 124 -5.23 -7.08 -14.26
C GLU A 124 -3.79 -6.78 -14.66
N PHE A 125 -3.11 -5.84 -13.98
CA PHE A 125 -1.68 -5.61 -14.17
C PHE A 125 -0.86 -6.88 -13.94
N VAL A 126 -1.03 -7.53 -12.79
CA VAL A 126 -0.29 -8.74 -12.43
C VAL A 126 -0.50 -9.87 -13.45
N ILE A 127 -1.75 -10.07 -13.90
CA ILE A 127 -2.09 -11.07 -14.92
C ILE A 127 -1.50 -10.69 -16.28
N SER A 128 -1.48 -9.40 -16.65
CA SER A 128 -0.88 -8.95 -17.91
C SER A 128 0.63 -9.17 -17.99
N MET A 129 1.28 -9.35 -16.84
CA MET A 129 2.71 -9.65 -16.73
C MET A 129 2.99 -11.16 -16.75
N GLN A 130 1.97 -12.00 -16.89
CA GLN A 130 2.12 -13.44 -17.04
C GLN A 130 2.63 -13.79 -18.46
N THR A 131 3.66 -14.62 -18.55
CA THR A 131 4.18 -15.12 -19.83
C THR A 131 3.40 -16.34 -20.32
N ASP A 132 3.62 -16.74 -21.58
CA ASP A 132 3.02 -17.98 -22.14
C ASP A 132 3.41 -19.25 -21.35
N SER A 133 4.50 -19.20 -20.57
CA SER A 133 4.94 -20.30 -19.70
C SER A 133 4.29 -20.27 -18.30
N GLY A 134 3.50 -19.23 -18.01
CA GLY A 134 2.71 -19.09 -16.78
C GLY A 134 3.44 -18.39 -15.64
N ASP A 135 4.75 -18.12 -15.74
CA ASP A 135 5.48 -17.26 -14.82
C ASP A 135 5.06 -15.80 -14.94
N ILE A 136 5.14 -15.07 -13.83
CA ILE A 136 4.81 -13.65 -13.76
C ILE A 136 6.12 -12.87 -13.72
N LEU A 137 6.30 -11.96 -14.68
CA LEU A 137 7.44 -11.08 -14.74
C LEU A 137 7.50 -10.18 -13.49
N TRP A 138 8.71 -9.96 -12.99
CA TRP A 138 8.91 -9.21 -11.74
C TRP A 138 8.47 -7.76 -11.87
N ALA A 139 8.80 -7.11 -12.99
CA ALA A 139 8.59 -5.69 -13.13
C ALA A 139 8.43 -5.17 -14.56
N LEU A 140 7.68 -4.09 -14.68
CA LEU A 140 7.61 -3.24 -15.87
C LEU A 140 8.50 -2.00 -15.65
N ASN A 141 9.40 -1.70 -16.59
CA ASN A 141 10.24 -0.50 -16.54
C ASN A 141 9.89 0.48 -17.68
N GLU A 142 10.49 1.67 -17.71
CA GLU A 142 10.23 2.70 -18.74
C GLU A 142 10.55 2.25 -20.18
N LYS A 143 11.39 1.22 -20.35
CA LYS A 143 11.78 0.64 -21.64
C LYS A 143 10.94 -0.59 -22.02
N GLY A 144 10.01 -1.02 -21.16
CA GLY A 144 9.19 -2.22 -21.34
C GLY A 144 9.42 -3.30 -20.29
N LEU A 145 9.07 -4.53 -20.63
CA LEU A 145 9.16 -5.71 -19.76
C LEU A 145 10.62 -6.05 -19.46
N ASN A 146 10.93 -6.33 -18.19
CA ASN A 146 12.25 -6.77 -17.73
C ASN A 146 12.13 -8.09 -16.97
#